data_AF-E5RM32-F1
#
_entry.id   AF-E5RM32-F1
#
_cell.length_a   1.000
_cell.length_b   1.000
_cell.length_c   1.000
_cell.angle_alpha   90.00
_cell.angle_beta   90.00
_cell.angle_gamma   90.00
#
_symmetry.space_group_name_H-M   'P 1'
#
loop_
_entity.id
_entity.type
_entity.pdbx_description
1 polymer ?
#
loop_
_entity_poly.entity_id
_entity_poly.type
_entity_poly.pdbx_seq_one_letter_code
_entity_poly.pdbx_strand_id
1 'polypeptide(L)'
;MYSFLLKLSVITGLFITVCAKSIREVGLHEEFLDERYYNTTEIANLLYKIEKQNPMIARVHEIGESSLGQSILAIEITSNIGQSRRILKPMFKYIANMHGDETVGLQLLLYLAQYLTSLYGSDDRVSRIVDTTDIFLMPTLNPDGYSASQEGDCNSQKGYAGRNNAKGVDLNRNFPQIDKKSFNMQQPETRAVIEWILNNPFVLSANFHGGAVVASYPFDKYYRNISQGGKTPDDALFRYLSIKYASKNPKMANGSACQEEHFKNGITNGAEWYELEGGMQDFNYIYSNCFEITIELTCCKFPSPSVLTKEWEYNRESLLTYMESVHMGIKGLVQDENNNPIPGATIHIVGINHTVKTTNRGEYWRLLLPGIYTISANAPGYNASVYRNILVKNDTLRSTTVNFTLHTLKQSSELIDVDTSNVVIDLSHWNVNVDFGMAKSNGTVAVIHKATQGIRNIDSCYRTRRIAAEKEGLLWGAYHFGTNTNGVIQANHFLNQVGNTSATLLVLNVEPYKNNIMTQKQVEDFIKTVQNITNNFVMIYASYNTLKNYSTPFLLKTPLWIALYNTQLKLPPGWDKWVLWQYTDGKKGLWPHGVNGVGLCDRDKFNGSIDKLRAFW
;
A
#
# COMPACT_ATOMS: atom_id res chain seq x y z
N MET A 1 -20.21 -77.13 -51.87
CA MET A 1 -21.11 -76.79 -53.00
C MET A 1 -21.15 -75.28 -53.10
N TYR A 2 -20.31 -74.70 -53.97
CA TYR A 2 -20.75 -74.21 -55.30
C TYR A 2 -21.85 -73.16 -55.15
N SER A 3 -21.50 -71.87 -55.21
CA SER A 3 -21.49 -71.03 -56.43
C SER A 3 -22.75 -70.15 -56.41
N PHE A 4 -22.77 -68.84 -56.59
CA PHE A 4 -22.19 -67.99 -57.65
C PHE A 4 -22.15 -66.55 -57.08
N LEU A 5 -21.01 -65.85 -57.02
CA LEU A 5 -20.38 -65.11 -58.13
C LEU A 5 -21.28 -64.08 -58.79
N LEU A 6 -21.07 -62.81 -58.41
CA LEU A 6 -20.84 -61.75 -59.39
C LEU A 6 -19.55 -61.02 -59.02
N LYS A 7 -18.55 -61.20 -59.87
CA LYS A 7 -17.23 -60.54 -59.88
C LYS A 7 -17.18 -59.58 -61.08
N LEU A 8 -16.23 -58.65 -60.96
CA LEU A 8 -15.60 -57.78 -61.98
C LEU A 8 -16.34 -56.45 -62.22
N SER A 9 -15.72 -55.26 -62.09
CA SER A 9 -14.30 -54.88 -62.31
C SER A 9 -14.00 -53.56 -61.53
N VAL A 10 -12.99 -53.45 -60.66
CA VAL A 10 -11.55 -53.12 -60.90
C VAL A 10 -11.23 -51.60 -60.88
N ILE A 11 -10.30 -51.23 -59.99
CA ILE A 11 -9.41 -50.04 -59.92
C ILE A 11 -9.98 -48.71 -59.38
N THR A 12 -9.62 -48.38 -58.13
CA THR A 12 -8.76 -47.22 -57.75
C THR A 12 -8.77 -46.99 -56.23
N GLY A 13 -7.62 -46.61 -55.66
CA GLY A 13 -7.59 -45.73 -54.49
C GLY A 13 -7.25 -46.36 -53.13
N LEU A 14 -5.98 -46.71 -52.94
CA LEU A 14 -5.35 -46.77 -51.63
C LEU A 14 -5.05 -45.34 -51.18
N PHE A 15 -5.95 -44.66 -50.44
CA PHE A 15 -5.62 -43.44 -49.68
C PHE A 15 -6.67 -43.16 -48.59
N ILE A 16 -6.17 -43.04 -47.34
CA ILE A 16 -6.73 -42.30 -46.20
C ILE A 16 -7.94 -42.95 -45.48
N THR A 17 -7.65 -43.61 -44.35
CA THR A 17 -8.52 -43.58 -43.15
C THR A 17 -7.66 -43.63 -41.89
N VAL A 18 -6.72 -42.68 -41.78
CA VAL A 18 -6.14 -42.24 -40.51
C VAL A 18 -6.48 -40.76 -40.37
N CYS A 19 -7.77 -40.46 -40.17
CA CYS A 19 -8.22 -39.11 -39.82
C CYS A 19 -9.65 -39.17 -39.26
N ALA A 20 -9.82 -39.76 -38.07
CA ALA A 20 -11.07 -39.66 -37.31
C ALA A 20 -10.92 -39.93 -35.80
N LYS A 21 -9.69 -39.95 -35.26
CA LYS A 21 -9.44 -40.21 -33.83
C LYS A 21 -8.83 -39.04 -33.06
N SER A 22 -8.54 -37.89 -33.67
CA SER A 22 -8.02 -36.71 -32.93
C SER A 22 -9.00 -35.54 -32.81
N ILE A 23 -10.28 -35.72 -33.18
CA ILE A 23 -11.30 -34.64 -33.12
C ILE A 23 -12.34 -34.89 -32.00
N ARG A 24 -12.29 -36.05 -31.31
CA ARG A 24 -13.31 -36.43 -30.31
C ARG A 24 -12.89 -36.35 -28.83
N GLU A 25 -11.64 -36.03 -28.50
CA GLU A 25 -11.24 -35.80 -27.10
C GLU A 25 -11.51 -34.37 -26.61
N VAL A 26 -11.64 -33.39 -27.52
CA VAL A 26 -11.95 -31.98 -27.15
C VAL A 26 -13.41 -31.81 -26.69
N GLY A 27 -14.29 -32.77 -26.97
CA GLY A 27 -15.74 -32.61 -26.81
C GLY A 27 -16.38 -33.13 -25.52
N LEU A 28 -15.64 -33.75 -24.59
CA LEU A 28 -16.21 -34.34 -23.36
C LEU A 28 -16.11 -33.45 -22.12
N HIS A 29 -15.37 -32.33 -22.17
CA HIS A 29 -15.00 -31.56 -20.98
C HIS A 29 -15.40 -30.08 -21.01
N GLU A 30 -16.09 -29.60 -22.06
CA GLU A 30 -16.50 -28.19 -22.22
C GLU A 30 -18.02 -28.02 -22.46
N GLU A 31 -18.84 -28.93 -21.92
CA GLU A 31 -20.32 -28.85 -22.00
C GLU A 31 -20.92 -27.60 -21.33
N PHE A 32 -20.09 -26.83 -20.60
CA PHE A 32 -20.46 -25.58 -19.95
C PHE A 32 -20.46 -24.36 -20.89
N LEU A 33 -19.96 -24.51 -22.12
CA LEU A 33 -19.97 -23.42 -23.11
C LEU A 33 -21.41 -23.16 -23.56
N ASP A 34 -21.86 -21.93 -23.35
CA ASP A 34 -23.21 -21.47 -23.65
C ASP A 34 -23.12 -20.19 -24.48
N GLU A 35 -23.52 -20.25 -25.75
CA GLU A 35 -23.48 -19.11 -26.68
C GLU A 35 -24.59 -18.09 -26.38
N ARG A 36 -24.64 -17.62 -25.13
CA ARG A 36 -25.57 -16.61 -24.63
C ARG A 36 -24.92 -15.80 -23.53
N TYR A 37 -25.19 -14.50 -23.53
CA TYR A 37 -24.88 -13.64 -22.40
C TYR A 37 -25.88 -13.83 -21.25
N TYR A 38 -25.35 -14.07 -20.06
CA TYR A 38 -26.14 -14.17 -18.84
C TYR A 38 -26.51 -12.76 -18.35
N ASN A 39 -27.76 -12.51 -17.99
CA ASN A 39 -28.11 -11.27 -17.28
C ASN A 39 -27.61 -11.32 -15.83
N THR A 40 -27.64 -10.19 -15.11
CA THR A 40 -27.06 -10.09 -13.75
C THR A 40 -27.65 -11.09 -12.75
N THR A 41 -28.94 -11.41 -12.86
CA THR A 41 -29.59 -12.42 -12.01
C THR A 41 -29.10 -13.82 -12.35
N GLU A 42 -28.96 -14.14 -13.64
CA GLU A 42 -28.49 -15.43 -14.09
C GLU A 42 -27.00 -15.65 -13.79
N ILE A 43 -26.18 -14.58 -13.84
CA ILE A 43 -24.79 -14.60 -13.38
C ILE A 43 -24.72 -15.00 -11.92
N ALA A 44 -25.46 -14.32 -11.04
CA ALA A 44 -25.50 -14.65 -9.61
C ALA A 44 -25.96 -16.09 -9.38
N ASN A 45 -27.04 -16.51 -10.05
CA ASN A 45 -27.55 -17.89 -9.96
C ASN A 45 -26.52 -18.92 -10.41
N LEU A 46 -25.75 -18.65 -11.46
CA LEU A 46 -24.69 -19.54 -11.93
C LEU A 46 -23.56 -19.65 -10.92
N LEU A 47 -23.10 -18.53 -10.34
CA LEU A 47 -22.04 -18.56 -9.32
C LEU A 47 -22.47 -19.35 -8.08
N TYR A 48 -23.67 -19.11 -7.56
CA TYR A 48 -24.21 -19.88 -6.43
C TYR A 48 -24.47 -21.35 -6.78
N LYS A 49 -24.82 -21.66 -8.04
CA LYS A 49 -24.92 -23.04 -8.52
C LYS A 49 -23.55 -23.73 -8.50
N ILE A 50 -22.50 -23.06 -8.96
CA ILE A 50 -21.12 -23.60 -8.94
C ILE A 50 -20.68 -23.87 -7.50
N GLU A 51 -20.89 -22.94 -6.57
CA GLU A 51 -20.60 -23.13 -5.14
C GLU A 51 -21.36 -24.34 -4.57
N LYS A 52 -22.68 -24.41 -4.81
CA LYS A 52 -23.52 -25.51 -4.33
C LYS A 52 -23.07 -26.88 -4.86
N GLN A 53 -22.62 -26.94 -6.11
CA GLN A 53 -22.15 -28.17 -6.74
C GLN A 53 -20.73 -28.55 -6.32
N ASN A 54 -19.91 -27.57 -5.90
CA ASN A 54 -18.49 -27.75 -5.59
C ASN A 54 -18.11 -27.17 -4.21
N PRO A 55 -18.83 -27.52 -3.12
CA PRO A 55 -18.71 -26.82 -1.83
C PRO A 55 -17.35 -26.97 -1.15
N MET A 56 -16.54 -27.96 -1.57
CA MET A 56 -15.19 -28.17 -1.06
C MET A 56 -14.14 -27.27 -1.71
N ILE A 57 -14.45 -26.71 -2.88
CA ILE A 57 -13.49 -25.95 -3.67
C ILE A 57 -13.98 -24.59 -4.17
N ALA A 58 -15.27 -24.28 -4.05
CA ALA A 58 -15.84 -23.02 -4.51
C ALA A 58 -16.65 -22.32 -3.39
N ARG A 59 -16.55 -20.98 -3.33
CA ARG A 59 -17.36 -20.12 -2.44
C ARG A 59 -17.65 -18.79 -3.10
N VAL A 60 -18.89 -18.31 -3.05
CA VAL A 60 -19.23 -16.97 -3.52
C VAL A 60 -19.04 -15.96 -2.40
N HIS A 61 -18.43 -14.82 -2.73
CA HIS A 61 -18.25 -13.68 -1.84
C HIS A 61 -18.97 -12.48 -2.42
N GLU A 62 -19.76 -11.80 -1.58
CA GLU A 62 -20.30 -10.50 -1.89
C GLU A 62 -19.29 -9.42 -1.50
N ILE A 63 -18.74 -8.74 -2.50
CA ILE A 63 -17.66 -7.76 -2.34
C ILE A 63 -18.22 -6.37 -2.01
N GLY A 64 -19.44 -6.09 -2.46
CA GLY A 64 -20.17 -4.86 -2.19
C GLY A 64 -21.41 -4.76 -3.07
N GLU A 65 -21.99 -3.58 -3.13
CA GLU A 65 -23.18 -3.29 -3.94
C GLU A 65 -22.88 -2.18 -4.96
N SER A 66 -23.52 -2.28 -6.12
CA SER A 66 -23.51 -1.24 -7.15
C SER A 66 -24.33 -0.01 -6.75
N SER A 67 -24.27 1.03 -7.58
CA SER A 67 -25.05 2.26 -7.40
C SER A 67 -26.57 2.07 -7.39
N LEU A 68 -27.08 0.98 -7.99
CA LEU A 68 -28.50 0.58 -7.94
C LEU A 68 -28.77 -0.57 -6.96
N GLY A 69 -27.80 -0.96 -6.13
CA GLY A 69 -27.96 -2.00 -5.12
C GLY A 69 -27.85 -3.44 -5.64
N GLN A 70 -27.23 -3.65 -6.81
CA GLN A 70 -26.93 -5.00 -7.29
C GLN A 70 -25.65 -5.53 -6.63
N SER A 71 -25.66 -6.75 -6.11
CA SER A 71 -24.48 -7.37 -5.51
C SER A 71 -23.34 -7.52 -6.53
N ILE A 72 -22.15 -7.11 -6.12
CA ILE A 72 -20.88 -7.32 -6.83
C ILE A 72 -20.27 -8.59 -6.28
N LEU A 73 -20.29 -9.66 -7.08
CA LEU A 73 -19.92 -11.00 -6.65
C LEU A 73 -18.54 -11.42 -7.18
N ALA A 74 -17.76 -12.09 -6.35
CA ALA A 74 -16.58 -12.82 -6.75
C ALA A 74 -16.67 -14.28 -6.29
N ILE A 75 -16.31 -15.23 -7.14
CA ILE A 75 -16.20 -16.64 -6.75
C ILE A 75 -14.74 -16.97 -6.41
N GLU A 76 -14.53 -17.47 -5.20
CA GLU A 76 -13.27 -18.05 -4.75
C GLU A 76 -13.22 -19.51 -5.16
N ILE A 77 -12.14 -19.93 -5.83
CA ILE A 77 -11.87 -21.33 -6.22
C ILE A 77 -10.51 -21.74 -5.63
N THR A 78 -10.53 -22.70 -4.69
CA THR A 78 -9.35 -23.15 -3.94
C THR A 78 -9.59 -24.47 -3.22
N SER A 79 -8.58 -25.33 -3.06
CA SER A 79 -8.75 -26.63 -2.38
C SER A 79 -8.93 -26.59 -0.84
N ASN A 80 -9.10 -25.40 -0.24
CA ASN A 80 -9.23 -25.22 1.21
C ASN A 80 -10.39 -24.32 1.64
N ILE A 81 -11.53 -24.41 0.95
CA ILE A 81 -12.77 -23.73 1.37
C ILE A 81 -13.20 -24.19 2.77
N GLY A 82 -13.62 -23.23 3.60
CA GLY A 82 -14.04 -23.49 4.99
C GLY A 82 -12.90 -23.70 5.98
N GLN A 83 -11.64 -23.59 5.55
CA GLN A 83 -10.45 -23.65 6.38
C GLN A 83 -9.66 -22.34 6.30
N SER A 84 -8.74 -22.11 7.24
CA SER A 84 -7.82 -20.97 7.13
C SER A 84 -6.93 -21.11 5.90
N ARG A 85 -6.69 -20.00 5.18
CA ARG A 85 -5.82 -19.96 4.00
C ARG A 85 -4.48 -20.63 4.29
N ARG A 86 -4.02 -21.54 3.43
CA ARG A 86 -2.70 -22.17 3.56
C ARG A 86 -1.59 -21.12 3.53
N ILE A 87 -0.60 -21.26 4.41
CA ILE A 87 0.56 -20.34 4.47
C ILE A 87 1.32 -20.38 3.14
N LEU A 88 1.71 -19.21 2.64
CA LEU A 88 2.43 -19.00 1.36
C LEU A 88 1.67 -19.44 0.10
N LYS A 89 0.37 -19.74 0.21
CA LYS A 89 -0.54 -19.90 -0.94
C LYS A 89 -0.94 -18.51 -1.46
N PRO A 90 -0.50 -18.10 -2.66
CA PRO A 90 -0.78 -16.75 -3.16
C PRO A 90 -2.25 -16.57 -3.52
N MET A 91 -2.75 -15.35 -3.32
CA MET A 91 -4.05 -14.94 -3.83
C MET A 91 -3.91 -14.32 -5.22
N PHE A 92 -4.77 -14.75 -6.13
CA PHE A 92 -4.84 -14.29 -7.50
C PHE A 92 -6.25 -13.76 -7.79
N LYS A 93 -6.39 -12.69 -8.56
CA LYS A 93 -7.72 -12.22 -8.99
C LYS A 93 -7.82 -11.91 -10.48
N TYR A 94 -8.99 -12.18 -11.04
CA TYR A 94 -9.43 -11.61 -12.31
C TYR A 94 -10.70 -10.80 -12.10
N ILE A 95 -10.74 -9.62 -12.69
CA ILE A 95 -11.90 -8.73 -12.69
C ILE A 95 -12.29 -8.46 -14.14
N ALA A 96 -13.57 -8.44 -14.45
CA ALA A 96 -14.05 -8.07 -15.77
C ALA A 96 -15.19 -7.05 -15.70
N ASN A 97 -15.48 -6.47 -16.86
CA ASN A 97 -16.70 -5.70 -17.08
C ASN A 97 -16.84 -4.55 -16.07
N MET A 98 -15.73 -3.84 -15.81
CA MET A 98 -15.77 -2.56 -15.10
C MET A 98 -16.36 -1.46 -15.97
N HIS A 99 -16.19 -1.59 -17.29
CA HIS A 99 -17.08 -0.97 -18.26
C HIS A 99 -18.18 -1.97 -18.62
N GLY A 100 -19.43 -1.59 -18.42
CA GLY A 100 -20.54 -2.52 -18.54
C GLY A 100 -20.77 -3.00 -19.98
N ASP A 101 -20.39 -2.22 -20.98
CA ASP A 101 -20.53 -2.55 -22.40
C ASP A 101 -19.38 -3.41 -22.95
N GLU A 102 -18.37 -3.73 -22.13
CA GLU A 102 -17.22 -4.55 -22.50
C GLU A 102 -17.39 -5.96 -21.92
N THR A 103 -18.02 -6.87 -22.68
CA THR A 103 -18.73 -8.03 -22.12
C THR A 103 -18.02 -9.38 -22.28
N VAL A 104 -17.04 -9.49 -23.16
CA VAL A 104 -16.35 -10.77 -23.40
C VAL A 104 -15.61 -11.25 -22.15
N GLY A 105 -14.93 -10.35 -21.43
CA GLY A 105 -14.24 -10.68 -20.18
C GLY A 105 -15.16 -11.29 -19.13
N LEU A 106 -16.39 -10.75 -18.99
CA LEU A 106 -17.40 -11.29 -18.08
C LEU A 106 -17.68 -12.76 -18.38
N GLN A 107 -17.98 -13.06 -19.65
CA GLN A 107 -18.32 -14.42 -20.05
C GLN A 107 -17.13 -15.38 -19.91
N LEU A 108 -15.92 -14.94 -20.25
CA LEU A 108 -14.70 -15.74 -20.06
C LEU A 108 -14.48 -16.12 -18.59
N LEU A 109 -14.81 -15.24 -17.64
CA LEU A 109 -14.68 -15.57 -16.21
C LEU A 109 -15.73 -16.56 -15.73
N LEU A 110 -16.94 -16.56 -16.30
CA LEU A 110 -17.95 -17.60 -16.04
C LEU A 110 -17.52 -18.96 -16.60
N TYR A 111 -16.98 -18.98 -17.81
CA TYR A 111 -16.40 -20.20 -18.41
C TYR A 111 -15.21 -20.71 -17.61
N LEU A 112 -14.31 -19.83 -17.16
CA LEU A 112 -13.16 -20.21 -16.37
C LEU A 112 -13.58 -20.81 -15.01
N ALA A 113 -14.60 -20.25 -14.36
CA ALA A 113 -15.12 -20.80 -13.10
C ALA A 113 -15.66 -22.24 -13.29
N GLN A 114 -16.41 -22.47 -14.36
CA GLN A 114 -16.95 -23.79 -14.69
C GLN A 114 -15.85 -24.78 -15.13
N TYR A 115 -14.88 -24.31 -15.94
CA TYR A 115 -13.73 -25.09 -16.39
C TYR A 115 -12.88 -25.57 -15.21
N LEU A 116 -12.50 -24.66 -14.30
CA LEU A 116 -11.66 -25.00 -13.16
C LEU A 116 -12.35 -25.99 -12.20
N THR A 117 -13.66 -25.80 -11.97
CA THR A 117 -14.40 -26.67 -11.04
C THR A 117 -14.75 -28.03 -11.63
N SER A 118 -15.13 -28.10 -12.92
CA SER A 118 -15.47 -29.37 -13.58
C SER A 118 -14.27 -30.28 -13.81
N LEU A 119 -13.07 -29.70 -14.00
CA LEU A 119 -11.83 -30.45 -14.25
C LEU A 119 -10.99 -30.69 -13.00
N TYR A 120 -11.32 -30.08 -11.86
CA TYR A 120 -10.61 -30.33 -10.61
C TYR A 120 -10.70 -31.82 -10.21
N GLY A 121 -9.55 -32.44 -9.95
CA GLY A 121 -9.43 -33.86 -9.63
C GLY A 121 -9.34 -34.80 -10.84
N SER A 122 -9.57 -34.31 -12.06
CA SER A 122 -9.45 -35.09 -13.31
C SER A 122 -8.34 -34.59 -14.23
N ASP A 123 -8.10 -33.28 -14.28
CA ASP A 123 -6.97 -32.67 -15.00
C ASP A 123 -5.86 -32.26 -14.02
N ASP A 124 -4.64 -32.74 -14.28
CA ASP A 124 -3.46 -32.51 -13.42
C ASP A 124 -3.04 -31.03 -13.34
N ARG A 125 -3.23 -30.27 -14.43
CA ARG A 125 -2.85 -28.85 -14.48
C ARG A 125 -3.86 -28.04 -13.68
N VAL A 126 -5.16 -28.22 -13.93
CA VAL A 126 -6.25 -27.57 -13.20
C VAL A 126 -6.17 -27.88 -11.71
N SER A 127 -6.00 -29.16 -11.36
CA SER A 127 -5.88 -29.59 -9.96
C SER A 127 -4.73 -28.87 -9.26
N ARG A 128 -3.57 -28.78 -9.90
CA ARG A 128 -2.41 -28.05 -9.38
C ARG A 128 -2.69 -26.56 -9.20
N ILE A 129 -3.34 -25.90 -10.16
CA ILE A 129 -3.68 -24.47 -10.05
C ILE A 129 -4.59 -24.26 -8.83
N VAL A 130 -5.67 -25.01 -8.70
CA VAL A 130 -6.63 -24.89 -7.58
C VAL A 130 -6.00 -25.27 -6.23
N ASP A 131 -5.08 -26.23 -6.23
CA ASP A 131 -4.37 -26.64 -5.01
C ASP A 131 -3.39 -25.60 -4.49
N THR A 132 -2.74 -24.89 -5.41
CA THR A 132 -1.62 -24.01 -5.11
C THR A 132 -1.95 -22.54 -5.14
N THR A 133 -3.11 -22.13 -5.65
CA THR A 133 -3.54 -20.72 -5.75
C THR A 133 -4.91 -20.52 -5.12
N ASP A 134 -5.11 -19.42 -4.42
CA ASP A 134 -6.44 -18.97 -4.02
C ASP A 134 -6.97 -18.02 -5.11
N ILE A 135 -7.88 -18.52 -5.95
CA ILE A 135 -8.30 -17.87 -7.20
C ILE A 135 -9.60 -17.11 -6.95
N PHE A 136 -9.66 -15.83 -7.29
CA PHE A 136 -10.88 -15.02 -7.21
C PHE A 136 -11.28 -14.52 -8.58
N LEU A 137 -12.51 -14.83 -9.01
CA LEU A 137 -13.03 -14.40 -10.31
C LEU A 137 -14.25 -13.51 -10.09
N MET A 138 -14.18 -12.25 -10.53
CA MET A 138 -15.27 -11.27 -10.49
C MET A 138 -15.77 -11.00 -11.91
N PRO A 139 -16.86 -11.66 -12.35
CA PRO A 139 -17.35 -11.52 -13.72
C PRO A 139 -17.80 -10.11 -14.09
N THR A 140 -18.36 -9.35 -13.14
CA THR A 140 -18.77 -7.96 -13.38
C THR A 140 -18.52 -7.09 -12.15
N LEU A 141 -17.77 -6.01 -12.36
CA LEU A 141 -17.65 -4.92 -11.40
C LEU A 141 -18.75 -3.86 -11.59
N ASN A 142 -19.28 -3.71 -12.81
CA ASN A 142 -20.30 -2.74 -13.14
C ASN A 142 -21.60 -3.41 -13.63
N PRO A 143 -22.32 -4.12 -12.76
CA PRO A 143 -23.57 -4.81 -13.14
C PRO A 143 -24.67 -3.83 -13.58
N ASP A 144 -24.63 -2.57 -13.14
CA ASP A 144 -25.57 -1.54 -13.55
C ASP A 144 -25.32 -1.10 -15.00
N GLY A 145 -24.07 -0.82 -15.35
CA GLY A 145 -23.67 -0.51 -16.72
C GLY A 145 -23.93 -1.67 -17.66
N TYR A 146 -23.65 -2.90 -17.23
CA TYR A 146 -23.90 -4.08 -18.05
C TYR A 146 -25.40 -4.24 -18.39
N SER A 147 -26.27 -4.11 -17.40
CA SER A 147 -27.73 -4.14 -17.62
C SER A 147 -28.24 -3.00 -18.51
N ALA A 148 -27.52 -1.88 -18.59
CA ALA A 148 -27.83 -0.75 -19.47
C ALA A 148 -27.18 -0.85 -20.86
N SER A 149 -26.38 -1.88 -21.12
CA SER A 149 -25.67 -2.10 -22.38
C SER A 149 -26.50 -2.92 -23.37
N GLN A 150 -26.18 -2.84 -24.65
CA GLN A 150 -26.93 -3.50 -25.72
C GLN A 150 -26.05 -4.51 -26.46
N GLU A 151 -26.50 -5.76 -26.50
CA GLU A 151 -25.85 -6.81 -27.29
C GLU A 151 -25.79 -6.42 -28.78
N GLY A 152 -24.63 -6.63 -29.40
CA GLY A 152 -24.34 -6.31 -30.79
C GLY A 152 -23.67 -4.95 -30.98
N ASP A 153 -23.69 -4.07 -29.97
CA ASP A 153 -23.04 -2.76 -30.05
C ASP A 153 -21.52 -2.90 -29.89
N CYS A 154 -20.79 -2.75 -30.99
CA CYS A 154 -19.33 -2.80 -30.97
C CYS A 154 -18.68 -1.54 -30.39
N ASN A 155 -19.41 -0.43 -30.27
CA ASN A 155 -18.95 0.83 -29.72
C ASN A 155 -19.87 1.27 -28.59
N SER A 156 -19.33 2.03 -27.64
CA SER A 156 -20.12 2.59 -26.54
C SER A 156 -21.25 3.48 -27.07
N GLN A 157 -22.42 3.39 -26.44
CA GLN A 157 -23.57 4.21 -26.79
C GLN A 157 -23.31 5.70 -26.50
N LYS A 158 -24.15 6.58 -27.07
CA LYS A 158 -24.02 8.03 -26.90
C LYS A 158 -23.97 8.41 -25.42
N GLY A 159 -22.97 9.20 -25.03
CA GLY A 159 -22.78 9.61 -23.64
C GLY A 159 -22.18 8.53 -22.75
N TYR A 160 -21.62 7.46 -23.33
CA TYR A 160 -21.03 6.33 -22.61
C TYR A 160 -22.04 5.60 -21.71
N ALA A 161 -23.31 5.58 -22.13
CA ALA A 161 -24.32 4.72 -21.54
C ALA A 161 -23.90 3.25 -21.68
N GLY A 162 -24.12 2.47 -20.63
CA GLY A 162 -23.65 1.08 -20.54
C GLY A 162 -22.19 0.94 -20.11
N ARG A 163 -21.28 1.77 -20.65
CA ARG A 163 -19.88 1.82 -20.22
C ARG A 163 -19.74 2.28 -18.77
N ASN A 164 -20.28 3.46 -18.46
CA ASN A 164 -20.18 4.07 -17.13
C ASN A 164 -21.09 3.36 -16.12
N ASN A 165 -20.89 3.61 -14.82
CA ASN A 165 -21.82 3.11 -13.80
C ASN A 165 -23.18 3.85 -13.86
N ALA A 166 -24.13 3.48 -12.98
CA ALA A 166 -25.47 4.09 -12.98
C ALA A 166 -25.49 5.61 -12.72
N LYS A 167 -24.40 6.20 -12.22
CA LYS A 167 -24.24 7.64 -12.00
C LYS A 167 -23.53 8.35 -13.16
N GLY A 168 -23.25 7.64 -14.25
CA GLY A 168 -22.55 8.18 -15.42
C GLY A 168 -21.06 8.40 -15.18
N VAL A 169 -20.45 7.72 -14.19
CA VAL A 169 -19.02 7.82 -13.89
C VAL A 169 -18.26 6.62 -14.49
N ASP A 170 -17.15 6.91 -15.17
CA ASP A 170 -16.20 5.89 -15.62
C ASP A 170 -15.42 5.35 -14.41
N LEU A 171 -15.65 4.07 -14.06
CA LEU A 171 -15.01 3.44 -12.91
C LEU A 171 -13.49 3.36 -13.06
N ASN A 172 -12.97 3.26 -14.30
CA ASN A 172 -11.54 3.27 -14.60
C ASN A 172 -10.96 4.69 -14.69
N ARG A 173 -11.67 5.69 -14.14
CA ARG A 173 -11.17 7.04 -13.82
C ARG A 173 -11.43 7.43 -12.37
N ASN A 174 -11.97 6.51 -11.56
CA ASN A 174 -12.51 6.82 -10.24
C ASN A 174 -11.61 6.36 -9.07
N PHE A 175 -10.52 5.63 -9.34
CA PHE A 175 -9.55 5.24 -8.31
C PHE A 175 -8.69 6.42 -7.84
N PRO A 176 -8.15 6.38 -6.61
CA PRO A 176 -7.30 7.43 -6.06
C PRO A 176 -6.14 7.81 -6.98
N GLN A 177 -6.02 9.10 -7.26
CA GLN A 177 -4.93 9.63 -8.06
C GLN A 177 -3.73 9.93 -7.16
N ILE A 178 -2.52 9.52 -7.56
CA ILE A 178 -1.28 9.78 -6.81
C ILE A 178 -1.10 11.27 -6.50
N ASP A 179 -1.45 12.13 -7.47
CA ASP A 179 -1.25 13.57 -7.41
C ASP A 179 -2.36 14.32 -6.64
N LYS A 180 -3.48 13.66 -6.31
CA LYS A 180 -4.61 14.27 -5.59
C LYS A 180 -4.92 13.50 -4.31
N LYS A 181 -4.63 14.12 -3.16
CA LYS A 181 -4.83 13.56 -1.81
C LYS A 181 -6.31 13.45 -1.37
N SER A 182 -7.25 13.13 -2.27
CA SER A 182 -8.67 13.02 -1.94
C SER A 182 -9.21 11.64 -2.25
N PHE A 183 -9.62 10.93 -1.19
CA PHE A 183 -10.31 9.62 -1.21
C PHE A 183 -11.83 9.78 -1.01
N ASN A 184 -12.39 10.98 -1.24
CA ASN A 184 -13.75 11.32 -0.80
C ASN A 184 -14.82 11.35 -1.91
N MET A 185 -14.55 10.81 -3.11
CA MET A 185 -15.50 10.86 -4.25
C MET A 185 -15.62 9.54 -5.04
N GLN A 186 -15.30 8.41 -4.41
CA GLN A 186 -15.39 7.10 -5.04
C GLN A 186 -16.84 6.62 -5.14
N GLN A 187 -17.18 6.03 -6.28
CA GLN A 187 -18.44 5.33 -6.50
C GLN A 187 -18.51 4.06 -5.62
N PRO A 188 -19.72 3.55 -5.30
CA PRO A 188 -19.88 2.34 -4.50
C PRO A 188 -19.06 1.16 -5.03
N GLU A 189 -19.05 0.95 -6.34
CA GLU A 189 -18.32 -0.12 -7.02
C GLU A 189 -16.80 0.01 -6.78
N THR A 190 -16.25 1.21 -7.02
CA THR A 190 -14.84 1.52 -6.81
C THR A 190 -14.43 1.33 -5.35
N ARG A 191 -15.26 1.80 -4.41
CA ARG A 191 -14.97 1.69 -2.97
C ARG A 191 -14.94 0.24 -2.51
N ALA A 192 -15.91 -0.57 -2.95
CA ALA A 192 -15.95 -2.00 -2.65
C ALA A 192 -14.66 -2.72 -3.09
N VAL A 193 -14.19 -2.43 -4.32
CA VAL A 193 -12.97 -3.05 -4.84
C VAL A 193 -11.70 -2.50 -4.18
N ILE A 194 -11.64 -1.21 -3.83
CA ILE A 194 -10.53 -0.66 -3.05
C ILE A 194 -10.40 -1.39 -1.71
N GLU A 195 -11.50 -1.51 -0.96
CA GLU A 195 -11.51 -2.20 0.33
C GLU A 195 -11.12 -3.68 0.16
N TRP A 196 -11.63 -4.34 -0.88
CA TRP A 196 -11.28 -5.72 -1.20
C TRP A 196 -9.79 -5.90 -1.52
N ILE A 197 -9.21 -5.03 -2.34
CA ILE A 197 -7.78 -5.07 -2.70
C ILE A 197 -6.90 -4.83 -1.47
N LEU A 198 -7.23 -3.84 -0.63
CA LEU A 198 -6.39 -3.46 0.51
C LEU A 198 -6.46 -4.46 1.67
N ASN A 199 -7.58 -5.17 1.82
CA ASN A 199 -7.78 -6.14 2.89
C ASN A 199 -7.29 -7.56 2.54
N ASN A 200 -6.91 -7.81 1.29
CA ASN A 200 -6.50 -9.14 0.84
C ASN A 200 -5.11 -9.11 0.19
N PRO A 201 -4.22 -10.06 0.50
CA PRO A 201 -2.86 -10.09 -0.05
C PRO A 201 -2.81 -10.63 -1.50
N PHE A 202 -3.52 -9.98 -2.40
CA PHE A 202 -3.45 -10.28 -3.84
C PHE A 202 -2.03 -10.05 -4.36
N VAL A 203 -1.52 -11.02 -5.12
CA VAL A 203 -0.16 -11.02 -5.66
C VAL A 203 -0.15 -10.62 -7.13
N LEU A 204 -1.02 -11.24 -7.92
CA LEU A 204 -1.14 -11.00 -9.36
C LEU A 204 -2.62 -10.84 -9.73
N SER A 205 -2.88 -9.97 -10.69
CA SER A 205 -4.21 -9.67 -11.18
C SER A 205 -4.22 -9.35 -12.67
N ALA A 206 -5.39 -9.46 -13.30
CA ALA A 206 -5.69 -8.68 -14.50
C ALA A 206 -7.14 -8.21 -14.49
N ASN A 207 -7.38 -7.08 -15.16
CA ASN A 207 -8.73 -6.59 -15.44
C ASN A 207 -9.02 -6.65 -16.95
N PHE A 208 -10.22 -7.10 -17.32
CA PHE A 208 -10.60 -7.33 -18.72
C PHE A 208 -11.49 -6.23 -19.29
N HIS A 209 -11.16 -5.83 -20.51
CA HIS A 209 -11.78 -4.77 -21.28
C HIS A 209 -12.06 -5.20 -22.72
N GLY A 210 -12.72 -4.31 -23.47
CA GLY A 210 -12.98 -4.45 -24.90
C GLY A 210 -12.95 -3.10 -25.62
N GLY A 211 -12.72 -3.17 -26.93
CA GLY A 211 -12.49 -2.03 -27.80
C GLY A 211 -11.17 -2.14 -28.56
N ALA A 212 -10.23 -2.93 -28.04
CA ALA A 212 -8.94 -3.24 -28.66
C ALA A 212 -8.59 -4.73 -28.47
N VAL A 213 -7.41 -5.15 -28.98
CA VAL A 213 -6.85 -6.47 -28.69
C VAL A 213 -5.38 -6.34 -28.33
N VAL A 214 -5.10 -6.17 -27.04
CA VAL A 214 -3.76 -5.90 -26.50
C VAL A 214 -3.71 -6.18 -24.99
N ALA A 215 -2.57 -6.63 -24.49
CA ALA A 215 -2.28 -6.61 -23.06
C ALA A 215 -1.52 -5.32 -22.69
N SER A 216 -2.25 -4.35 -22.13
CA SER A 216 -1.70 -3.09 -21.63
C SER A 216 -1.12 -3.27 -20.22
N TYR A 217 0.02 -2.64 -19.93
CA TYR A 217 0.68 -2.73 -18.64
C TYR A 217 1.08 -1.37 -18.05
N PRO A 218 1.24 -1.30 -16.71
CA PRO A 218 1.58 -0.06 -16.00
C PRO A 218 2.84 0.67 -16.51
N PHE A 219 2.94 1.98 -16.29
CA PHE A 219 1.86 2.84 -15.80
C PHE A 219 0.89 3.25 -16.90
N ASP A 220 -0.34 3.58 -16.52
CA ASP A 220 -1.35 4.21 -17.39
C ASP A 220 -1.13 5.73 -17.54
N LYS A 221 -0.29 6.33 -16.70
CA LYS A 221 0.06 7.77 -16.74
C LYS A 221 1.56 8.01 -16.60
N TYR A 222 2.08 9.09 -17.17
CA TYR A 222 3.44 9.58 -16.87
C TYR A 222 3.52 10.26 -15.49
N TYR A 223 3.92 9.51 -14.48
CA TYR A 223 4.17 10.06 -13.14
C TYR A 223 5.60 10.61 -12.99
N ARG A 224 5.78 11.94 -12.93
CA ARG A 224 7.11 12.58 -12.88
C ARG A 224 7.99 12.16 -11.70
N ASN A 225 7.39 11.76 -10.57
CA ASN A 225 8.13 11.48 -9.33
C ASN A 225 8.45 9.99 -9.11
N ILE A 226 7.78 9.08 -9.82
CA ILE A 226 7.92 7.62 -9.63
C ILE A 226 8.12 6.83 -10.93
N SER A 227 7.92 7.47 -12.10
CA SER A 227 8.15 6.87 -13.41
C SER A 227 9.30 7.58 -14.12
N GLN A 228 10.19 6.81 -14.75
CA GLN A 228 11.13 7.34 -15.73
C GLN A 228 10.59 7.02 -17.12
N GLY A 229 9.97 8.02 -17.76
CA GLY A 229 9.36 7.84 -19.09
C GLY A 229 8.17 6.88 -19.09
N GLY A 230 7.30 6.91 -18.06
CA GLY A 230 6.07 6.12 -18.00
C GLY A 230 6.26 4.68 -17.51
N LYS A 231 7.50 4.25 -17.35
CA LYS A 231 7.87 2.90 -16.90
C LYS A 231 7.75 2.76 -15.39
N THR A 232 7.27 1.61 -14.94
CA THR A 232 7.37 1.23 -13.53
C THR A 232 8.77 0.77 -13.16
N PRO A 233 9.12 0.76 -11.86
CA PRO A 233 10.31 0.06 -11.37
C PRO A 233 10.41 -1.41 -11.81
N ASP A 234 9.26 -2.05 -12.07
CA ASP A 234 9.13 -3.45 -12.49
C ASP A 234 8.74 -3.61 -13.97
N ASP A 235 9.06 -2.63 -14.83
CA ASP A 235 8.67 -2.61 -16.26
C ASP A 235 9.02 -3.91 -16.99
N ALA A 236 10.23 -4.45 -16.78
CA ALA A 236 10.64 -5.70 -17.41
C ALA A 236 9.75 -6.89 -17.01
N LEU A 237 9.32 -6.94 -15.74
CA LEU A 237 8.41 -7.97 -15.25
C LEU A 237 7.01 -7.78 -15.85
N PHE A 238 6.48 -6.56 -15.86
CA PHE A 238 5.18 -6.28 -16.46
C PHE A 238 5.13 -6.62 -17.95
N ARG A 239 6.15 -6.22 -18.72
CA ARG A 239 6.29 -6.61 -20.13
C ARG A 239 6.28 -8.12 -20.32
N TYR A 240 7.00 -8.84 -19.45
CA TYR A 240 7.01 -10.30 -19.49
C TYR A 240 5.64 -10.91 -19.17
N LEU A 241 4.94 -10.41 -18.14
CA LEU A 241 3.60 -10.85 -17.76
C LEU A 241 2.58 -10.58 -18.87
N SER A 242 2.63 -9.42 -19.52
CA SER A 242 1.78 -9.11 -20.67
C SER A 242 2.06 -10.02 -21.86
N ILE A 243 3.35 -10.30 -22.16
CA ILE A 243 3.72 -11.26 -23.22
C ILE A 243 3.23 -12.67 -22.88
N LYS A 244 3.22 -13.07 -21.60
CA LYS A 244 2.72 -14.39 -21.19
C LYS A 244 1.25 -14.59 -21.55
N TYR A 245 0.43 -13.54 -21.42
CA TYR A 245 -0.95 -13.58 -21.88
C TYR A 245 -1.04 -13.47 -23.41
N ALA A 246 -0.43 -12.43 -23.98
CA ALA A 246 -0.57 -12.07 -25.39
C ALA A 246 -0.06 -13.16 -26.34
N SER A 247 1.08 -13.79 -26.03
CA SER A 247 1.67 -14.84 -26.88
C SER A 247 0.85 -16.13 -26.97
N LYS A 248 -0.12 -16.32 -26.07
CA LYS A 248 -1.03 -17.48 -26.07
C LYS A 248 -2.38 -17.19 -26.74
N ASN A 249 -2.71 -15.92 -26.97
CA ASN A 249 -3.89 -15.52 -27.73
C ASN A 249 -3.46 -15.25 -29.20
N PRO A 250 -3.95 -16.04 -30.19
CA PRO A 250 -3.52 -15.90 -31.58
C PRO A 250 -3.81 -14.52 -32.20
N LYS A 251 -4.94 -13.89 -31.84
CA LYS A 251 -5.31 -12.55 -32.34
C LYS A 251 -4.41 -11.48 -31.72
N MET A 252 -4.19 -11.56 -30.42
CA MET A 252 -3.36 -10.60 -29.68
C MET A 252 -1.90 -10.71 -30.10
N ALA A 253 -1.35 -11.92 -30.21
CA ALA A 253 0.02 -12.16 -30.65
C ALA A 253 0.34 -11.58 -32.03
N ASN A 254 -0.65 -11.55 -32.94
CA ASN A 254 -0.52 -10.93 -34.25
C ASN A 254 -0.32 -9.40 -34.15
N GLY A 255 -0.87 -8.77 -33.11
CA GLY A 255 -0.64 -7.36 -32.82
C GLY A 255 -1.32 -6.39 -33.79
N SER A 256 -2.25 -6.85 -34.63
CA SER A 256 -2.96 -6.03 -35.63
C SER A 256 -4.39 -6.52 -35.84
N ALA A 257 -5.06 -6.93 -34.76
CA ALA A 257 -6.38 -7.54 -34.82
C ALA A 257 -7.50 -6.52 -35.12
N CYS A 258 -7.31 -5.25 -34.72
CA CYS A 258 -8.23 -4.15 -34.99
C CYS A 258 -7.63 -3.24 -36.08
N GLN A 259 -8.49 -2.62 -36.91
CA GLN A 259 -8.06 -2.01 -38.19
C GLN A 259 -7.03 -0.88 -38.06
N GLU A 260 -7.03 -0.12 -36.96
CA GLU A 260 -6.22 1.09 -36.81
C GLU A 260 -5.08 0.97 -35.78
N GLU A 261 -4.98 -0.16 -35.09
CA GLU A 261 -4.05 -0.32 -33.96
C GLU A 261 -3.03 -1.43 -34.21
N HIS A 262 -1.75 -1.08 -34.02
CA HIS A 262 -0.63 -2.00 -34.19
C HIS A 262 0.20 -2.09 -32.91
N PHE A 263 0.05 -3.20 -32.19
CA PHE A 263 0.75 -3.47 -30.94
C PHE A 263 1.81 -4.55 -31.14
N LYS A 264 3.08 -4.15 -31.12
CA LYS A 264 4.18 -5.10 -31.29
C LYS A 264 4.14 -6.17 -30.20
N ASN A 265 4.11 -7.45 -30.60
CA ASN A 265 3.96 -8.61 -29.72
C ASN A 265 2.63 -8.66 -28.93
N GLY A 266 1.63 -7.86 -29.32
CA GLY A 266 0.33 -7.82 -28.64
C GLY A 266 0.34 -7.16 -27.26
N ILE A 267 1.34 -6.32 -26.98
CA ILE A 267 1.46 -5.61 -25.70
C ILE A 267 1.66 -4.11 -25.91
N THR A 268 1.31 -3.30 -24.92
CA THR A 268 1.61 -1.87 -24.88
C THR A 268 1.81 -1.38 -23.45
N ASN A 269 2.64 -0.35 -23.24
CA ASN A 269 2.56 0.41 -21.99
C ASN A 269 1.29 1.29 -22.04
N GLY A 270 0.58 1.43 -20.92
CA GLY A 270 -0.66 2.18 -20.86
C GLY A 270 -0.47 3.65 -21.26
N ALA A 271 0.47 4.35 -20.63
CA ALA A 271 0.76 5.75 -20.91
C ALA A 271 1.31 6.00 -22.33
N GLU A 272 2.03 5.03 -22.92
CA GLU A 272 2.49 5.10 -24.31
C GLU A 272 1.34 4.95 -25.31
N TRP A 273 0.29 4.20 -24.98
CA TRP A 273 -0.92 4.09 -25.81
C TRP A 273 -1.79 5.34 -25.68
N TYR A 274 -2.24 5.66 -24.47
CA TYR A 274 -2.87 6.93 -24.12
C TYR A 274 -2.88 7.13 -22.60
N GLU A 275 -2.71 8.38 -22.13
CA GLU A 275 -2.71 8.64 -20.69
C GLU A 275 -4.11 8.48 -20.07
N LEU A 276 -4.15 7.78 -18.94
CA LEU A 276 -5.33 7.52 -18.14
C LEU A 276 -5.03 7.79 -16.67
N GLU A 277 -5.86 8.61 -16.02
CA GLU A 277 -5.75 8.90 -14.58
C GLU A 277 -6.85 8.20 -13.78
N GLY A 278 -6.52 7.68 -12.60
CA GLY A 278 -7.50 7.08 -11.70
C GLY A 278 -7.96 5.69 -12.13
N GLY A 279 -7.08 4.95 -12.81
CA GLY A 279 -7.31 3.56 -13.21
C GLY A 279 -7.04 2.56 -12.08
N MET A 280 -7.71 1.41 -12.16
CA MET A 280 -7.56 0.32 -11.20
C MET A 280 -6.19 -0.35 -11.28
N GLN A 281 -5.65 -0.47 -12.49
CA GLN A 281 -4.37 -1.10 -12.78
C GLN A 281 -3.23 -0.46 -11.96
N ASP A 282 -3.08 0.86 -12.09
CA ASP A 282 -2.03 1.61 -11.37
C ASP A 282 -2.29 1.60 -9.85
N PHE A 283 -3.56 1.71 -9.42
CA PHE A 283 -3.93 1.65 -8.01
C PHE A 283 -3.42 0.38 -7.33
N ASN A 284 -3.60 -0.79 -7.96
CA ASN A 284 -3.12 -2.06 -7.42
C ASN A 284 -1.61 -2.02 -7.14
N TYR A 285 -0.82 -1.56 -8.11
CA TYR A 285 0.63 -1.56 -8.02
C TYR A 285 1.18 -0.52 -7.02
N ILE A 286 0.49 0.61 -6.87
CA ILE A 286 0.97 1.72 -6.02
C ILE A 286 0.55 1.56 -4.56
N TYR A 287 -0.69 1.13 -4.32
CA TYR A 287 -1.29 1.12 -2.98
C TYR A 287 -1.38 -0.26 -2.35
N SER A 288 -1.03 -1.32 -3.07
CA SER A 288 -1.02 -2.70 -2.57
C SER A 288 0.25 -3.45 -3.00
N ASN A 289 0.30 -4.77 -2.75
CA ASN A 289 1.36 -5.64 -3.27
C ASN A 289 1.02 -6.25 -4.64
N CYS A 290 -0.16 -5.96 -5.19
CA CYS A 290 -0.73 -6.65 -6.35
C CYS A 290 -0.20 -6.07 -7.67
N PHE A 291 0.27 -6.94 -8.55
CA PHE A 291 0.66 -6.60 -9.91
C PHE A 291 -0.54 -6.82 -10.82
N GLU A 292 -1.09 -5.76 -11.40
CA GLU A 292 -2.23 -5.84 -12.31
C GLU A 292 -1.85 -5.38 -13.72
N ILE A 293 -2.37 -6.07 -14.74
CA ILE A 293 -2.36 -5.61 -16.13
C ILE A 293 -3.79 -5.47 -16.64
N THR A 294 -3.96 -4.73 -17.73
CA THR A 294 -5.24 -4.53 -18.40
C THR A 294 -5.25 -5.32 -19.70
N ILE A 295 -6.28 -6.13 -19.93
CA ILE A 295 -6.37 -7.03 -21.08
C ILE A 295 -7.58 -6.64 -21.93
N GLU A 296 -7.30 -6.11 -23.10
CA GLU A 296 -8.28 -5.79 -24.13
C GLU A 296 -8.49 -7.04 -25.00
N LEU A 297 -9.70 -7.60 -24.98
CA LEU A 297 -9.95 -8.93 -25.56
C LEU A 297 -10.43 -8.89 -27.01
N THR A 298 -11.27 -7.90 -27.35
CA THR A 298 -12.00 -7.84 -28.62
C THR A 298 -12.15 -6.43 -29.12
N CYS A 299 -12.06 -6.22 -30.45
CA CYS A 299 -12.33 -4.93 -31.07
C CYS A 299 -13.79 -4.48 -30.88
N CYS A 300 -14.73 -5.43 -30.92
CA CYS A 300 -16.14 -5.18 -30.64
C CYS A 300 -16.37 -5.29 -29.14
N LYS A 301 -16.91 -4.24 -28.50
CA LYS A 301 -17.15 -4.20 -27.05
C LYS A 301 -18.20 -5.20 -26.57
N PHE A 302 -19.36 -5.24 -27.26
CA PHE A 302 -20.45 -6.17 -26.98
C PHE A 302 -20.81 -6.98 -28.24
N PRO A 303 -19.99 -7.97 -28.64
CA PRO A 303 -20.25 -8.75 -29.84
C PRO A 303 -21.47 -9.68 -29.71
N SER A 304 -21.89 -10.28 -30.82
CA SER A 304 -22.91 -11.34 -30.82
C SER A 304 -22.42 -12.58 -30.03
N PRO A 305 -23.30 -13.27 -29.28
CA PRO A 305 -22.96 -14.48 -28.52
C PRO A 305 -22.29 -15.59 -29.33
N SER A 306 -22.53 -15.63 -30.65
CA SER A 306 -21.92 -16.57 -31.58
C SER A 306 -20.39 -16.55 -31.59
N VAL A 307 -19.75 -15.49 -31.08
CA VAL A 307 -18.29 -15.41 -30.97
C VAL A 307 -17.74 -16.00 -29.68
N LEU A 308 -18.57 -16.23 -28.66
CA LEU A 308 -18.12 -16.53 -27.29
C LEU A 308 -17.31 -17.82 -27.19
N THR A 309 -17.74 -18.88 -27.87
CA THR A 309 -17.01 -20.15 -27.96
C THR A 309 -15.61 -19.93 -28.52
N LYS A 310 -15.50 -19.12 -29.58
CA LYS A 310 -14.22 -18.83 -30.21
C LYS A 310 -13.33 -17.95 -29.35
N GLU A 311 -13.90 -16.96 -28.66
CA GLU A 311 -13.16 -16.13 -27.72
C GLU A 311 -12.66 -16.94 -26.51
N TRP A 312 -13.42 -17.93 -26.04
CA TRP A 312 -12.93 -18.90 -25.05
C TRP A 312 -11.71 -19.67 -25.57
N GLU A 313 -11.80 -20.25 -26.77
CA GLU A 313 -10.68 -20.98 -27.38
C GLU A 313 -9.42 -20.12 -27.53
N TYR A 314 -9.56 -18.84 -27.89
CA TYR A 314 -8.44 -17.92 -28.02
C TYR A 314 -7.80 -17.55 -26.68
N ASN A 315 -8.56 -17.53 -25.59
CA ASN A 315 -8.10 -17.00 -24.31
C ASN A 315 -7.86 -18.05 -23.23
N ARG A 316 -8.38 -19.28 -23.36
CA ARG A 316 -8.25 -20.35 -22.35
C ARG A 316 -6.81 -20.57 -21.93
N GLU A 317 -5.91 -20.76 -22.89
CA GLU A 317 -4.48 -20.97 -22.60
C GLU A 317 -3.81 -19.72 -22.03
N SER A 318 -4.21 -18.53 -22.47
CA SER A 318 -3.73 -17.25 -21.93
C SER A 318 -4.13 -17.06 -20.47
N LEU A 319 -5.39 -17.35 -20.12
CA LEU A 319 -5.93 -17.26 -18.77
C LEU A 319 -5.18 -18.18 -17.80
N LEU A 320 -5.02 -19.46 -18.16
CA LEU A 320 -4.33 -20.43 -17.32
C LEU A 320 -2.84 -20.08 -17.16
N THR A 321 -2.15 -19.75 -18.27
CA THR A 321 -0.71 -19.45 -18.26
C THR A 321 -0.39 -18.17 -17.48
N TYR A 322 -1.24 -17.16 -17.58
CA TYR A 322 -1.07 -15.93 -16.82
C TYR A 322 -1.33 -16.16 -15.32
N MET A 323 -2.40 -16.89 -14.98
CA MET A 323 -2.71 -17.24 -13.59
C MET A 323 -1.57 -18.02 -12.92
N GLU A 324 -0.98 -18.98 -13.64
CA GLU A 324 0.19 -19.73 -13.17
C GLU A 324 1.37 -18.83 -12.80
N SER A 325 1.53 -17.68 -13.48
CA SER A 325 2.63 -16.74 -13.24
C SER A 325 2.61 -16.09 -11.86
N VAL A 326 1.52 -16.23 -11.08
CA VAL A 326 1.47 -15.83 -9.67
C VAL A 326 2.51 -16.56 -8.80
N HIS A 327 3.01 -17.70 -9.28
CA HIS A 327 4.03 -18.50 -8.59
C HIS A 327 5.47 -18.10 -8.93
N MET A 328 5.69 -17.09 -9.77
CA MET A 328 7.04 -16.62 -10.13
C MET A 328 7.77 -15.92 -8.98
N GLY A 329 9.08 -15.72 -9.15
CA GLY A 329 9.89 -14.91 -8.26
C GLY A 329 10.20 -15.60 -6.93
N ILE A 330 10.02 -14.87 -5.84
CA ILE A 330 10.28 -15.34 -4.48
C ILE A 330 9.04 -15.22 -3.61
N LYS A 331 8.96 -16.06 -2.57
CA LYS A 331 7.99 -15.93 -1.49
C LYS A 331 8.59 -16.41 -0.18
N GLY A 332 8.01 -16.04 0.95
CA GLY A 332 8.48 -16.56 2.22
C GLY A 332 7.82 -15.91 3.42
N LEU A 333 8.32 -16.28 4.59
CA LEU A 333 7.92 -15.69 5.85
C LEU A 333 8.98 -14.73 6.35
N VAL A 334 8.55 -13.63 6.96
CA VAL A 334 9.37 -12.79 7.82
C VAL A 334 8.92 -13.02 9.25
N GLN A 335 9.83 -13.54 10.06
CA GLN A 335 9.56 -13.91 11.45
C GLN A 335 10.62 -13.30 12.37
N ASP A 336 10.30 -13.17 13.64
CA ASP A 336 11.27 -12.86 14.68
C ASP A 336 12.11 -14.09 15.07
N GLU A 337 13.09 -13.91 15.96
CA GLU A 337 13.91 -14.99 16.50
C GLU A 337 13.15 -16.08 17.27
N ASN A 338 11.88 -15.82 17.63
CA ASN A 338 10.99 -16.75 18.33
C ASN A 338 9.98 -17.41 17.37
N ASN A 339 10.15 -17.23 16.06
CA ASN A 339 9.24 -17.67 14.99
C ASN A 339 7.87 -16.98 14.98
N ASN A 340 7.69 -15.85 15.66
CA ASN A 340 6.48 -15.05 15.54
C ASN A 340 6.49 -14.32 14.19
N PRO A 341 5.35 -14.28 13.45
CA PRO A 341 5.27 -13.54 12.20
C PRO A 341 5.41 -12.03 12.42
N ILE A 342 6.14 -11.35 11.54
CA ILE A 342 6.29 -9.88 11.59
C ILE A 342 5.40 -9.24 10.51
N PRO A 343 4.30 -8.57 10.90
CA PRO A 343 3.39 -7.93 9.97
C PRO A 343 3.94 -6.60 9.46
N GLY A 344 3.67 -6.28 8.19
CA GLY A 344 4.06 -5.00 7.59
C GLY A 344 5.58 -4.81 7.39
N ALA A 345 6.38 -5.87 7.51
CA ALA A 345 7.79 -5.86 7.14
C ALA A 345 7.93 -5.59 5.64
N THR A 346 8.84 -4.70 5.28
CA THR A 346 9.11 -4.30 3.90
C THR A 346 10.18 -5.19 3.30
N ILE A 347 9.87 -5.81 2.17
CA ILE A 347 10.81 -6.54 1.33
C ILE A 347 11.28 -5.62 0.20
N HIS A 348 12.59 -5.44 0.13
CA HIS A 348 13.25 -4.60 -0.86
C HIS A 348 14.22 -5.45 -1.70
N ILE A 349 14.20 -5.20 -3.02
CA ILE A 349 15.09 -5.84 -3.98
C ILE A 349 16.08 -4.78 -4.46
N VAL A 350 17.38 -5.02 -4.21
CA VAL A 350 18.42 -4.05 -4.61
C VAL A 350 18.36 -3.82 -6.12
N GLY A 351 18.21 -2.55 -6.51
CA GLY A 351 18.11 -2.14 -7.90
C GLY A 351 16.69 -2.02 -8.44
N ILE A 352 15.66 -2.40 -7.67
CA ILE A 352 14.25 -2.22 -8.04
C ILE A 352 13.58 -1.31 -7.02
N ASN A 353 13.22 -0.10 -7.44
CA ASN A 353 12.61 0.91 -6.56
C ASN A 353 11.10 0.69 -6.33
N HIS A 354 10.72 -0.53 -5.97
CA HIS A 354 9.37 -0.90 -5.56
C HIS A 354 9.46 -2.02 -4.51
N THR A 355 8.74 -1.86 -3.41
CA THR A 355 8.79 -2.76 -2.26
C THR A 355 7.44 -3.43 -2.05
N VAL A 356 7.45 -4.66 -1.54
CA VAL A 356 6.23 -5.34 -1.06
C VAL A 356 6.26 -5.46 0.46
N LYS A 357 5.08 -5.55 1.09
CA LYS A 357 4.93 -5.68 2.55
C LYS A 357 4.41 -7.06 2.96
N THR A 358 4.79 -7.52 4.14
CA THR A 358 4.26 -8.77 4.68
C THR A 358 2.83 -8.65 5.18
N THR A 359 2.08 -9.77 5.11
CA THR A 359 0.74 -9.90 5.69
C THR A 359 0.77 -9.91 7.21
N ASN A 360 -0.40 -9.93 7.85
CA ASN A 360 -0.54 -10.18 9.29
C ASN A 360 0.09 -11.51 9.77
N ARG A 361 0.32 -12.46 8.86
CA ARG A 361 0.99 -13.75 9.14
C ARG A 361 2.45 -13.76 8.70
N GLY A 362 3.04 -12.60 8.42
CA GLY A 362 4.45 -12.47 8.03
C GLY A 362 4.75 -12.97 6.61
N GLU A 363 3.73 -13.32 5.83
CA GLU A 363 3.91 -13.84 4.47
C GLU A 363 4.20 -12.71 3.49
N TYR A 364 5.06 -12.97 2.50
CA TYR A 364 5.21 -12.10 1.34
C TYR A 364 5.38 -12.92 0.07
N TRP A 365 5.02 -12.29 -1.05
CA TRP A 365 5.29 -12.77 -2.41
C TRP A 365 5.86 -11.60 -3.20
N ARG A 366 6.96 -11.84 -3.90
CA ARG A 366 7.62 -10.85 -4.73
C ARG A 366 7.90 -11.47 -6.08
N LEU A 367 7.07 -11.12 -7.05
CA LEU A 367 7.25 -11.51 -8.45
C LEU A 367 8.55 -10.90 -8.97
N LEU A 368 9.36 -11.73 -9.62
CA LEU A 368 10.65 -11.37 -10.21
C LEU A 368 10.89 -12.22 -11.44
N LEU A 369 11.63 -11.66 -12.39
CA LEU A 369 12.17 -12.43 -13.49
C LEU A 369 13.29 -13.37 -13.01
N PRO A 370 13.66 -14.39 -13.79
CA PRO A 370 14.80 -15.24 -13.48
C PRO A 370 16.09 -14.42 -13.40
N GLY A 371 16.89 -14.63 -12.37
CA GLY A 371 18.07 -13.82 -12.11
C GLY A 371 18.66 -14.06 -10.73
N ILE A 372 19.74 -13.34 -10.42
CA ILE A 372 20.38 -13.38 -9.11
C ILE A 372 20.17 -12.01 -8.44
N TYR A 373 19.62 -12.03 -7.23
CA TYR A 373 19.22 -10.82 -6.52
C TYR A 373 19.90 -10.69 -5.16
N THR A 374 20.09 -9.44 -4.74
CA THR A 374 20.28 -9.09 -3.33
C THR A 374 18.95 -8.57 -2.81
N ILE A 375 18.47 -9.19 -1.74
CA ILE A 375 17.16 -8.93 -1.17
C ILE A 375 17.30 -8.59 0.30
N SER A 376 16.43 -7.72 0.81
CA SER A 376 16.45 -7.33 2.21
C SER A 376 15.05 -7.25 2.78
N ALA A 377 14.89 -7.70 4.02
CA ALA A 377 13.68 -7.51 4.81
C ALA A 377 13.96 -6.51 5.94
N ASN A 378 13.07 -5.55 6.10
CA ASN A 378 13.16 -4.49 7.11
C ASN A 378 11.82 -4.31 7.81
N ALA A 379 11.83 -4.20 9.13
CA ALA A 379 10.63 -3.92 9.92
C ALA A 379 10.99 -2.98 11.08
N PRO A 380 10.13 -2.00 11.43
CA PRO A 380 10.34 -1.16 12.61
C PRO A 380 10.56 -2.01 13.87
N GLY A 381 11.62 -1.72 14.63
CA GLY A 381 11.97 -2.47 15.85
C GLY A 381 12.88 -3.68 15.64
N TYR A 382 13.28 -4.00 14.41
CA TYR A 382 14.13 -5.14 14.08
C TYR A 382 15.40 -4.73 13.32
N ASN A 383 16.46 -5.52 13.44
CA ASN A 383 17.62 -5.41 12.55
C ASN A 383 17.22 -5.84 11.13
N ALA A 384 17.50 -4.99 10.13
CA ALA A 384 17.31 -5.37 8.75
C ALA A 384 18.19 -6.57 8.39
N SER A 385 17.62 -7.54 7.69
CA SER A 385 18.34 -8.72 7.21
C SER A 385 18.52 -8.62 5.71
N VAL A 386 19.74 -8.90 5.23
CA VAL A 386 20.11 -8.78 3.80
C VAL A 386 20.70 -10.10 3.33
N TYR A 387 20.05 -10.73 2.35
CA TYR A 387 20.56 -11.94 1.70
C TYR A 387 21.05 -11.59 0.30
N ARG A 388 22.26 -12.07 -0.03
CA ARG A 388 22.91 -11.88 -1.33
C ARG A 388 22.88 -13.18 -2.11
N ASN A 389 23.02 -13.08 -3.43
CA ASN A 389 23.11 -14.21 -4.35
C ASN A 389 21.87 -15.14 -4.32
N ILE A 390 20.68 -14.57 -4.11
CA ILE A 390 19.43 -15.33 -4.19
C ILE A 390 19.11 -15.61 -5.66
N LEU A 391 19.12 -16.89 -6.03
CA LEU A 391 18.78 -17.34 -7.38
C LEU A 391 17.27 -17.49 -7.53
N VAL A 392 16.67 -16.66 -8.38
CA VAL A 392 15.32 -16.85 -8.90
C VAL A 392 15.42 -17.70 -10.16
N LYS A 393 14.84 -18.90 -10.12
CA LYS A 393 14.86 -19.85 -11.22
C LYS A 393 13.88 -19.46 -12.32
N ASN A 394 14.14 -19.95 -13.53
CA ASN A 394 13.18 -19.89 -14.64
C ASN A 394 12.09 -20.97 -14.50
N ASP A 395 11.34 -20.89 -13.41
CA ASP A 395 10.18 -21.74 -13.13
C ASP A 395 8.99 -20.83 -12.83
N THR A 396 7.99 -20.86 -13.71
CA THR A 396 6.77 -20.06 -13.52
C THR A 396 5.73 -20.75 -12.65
N LEU A 397 5.98 -22.00 -12.23
CA LEU A 397 5.07 -22.79 -11.40
C LEU A 397 5.55 -22.91 -9.95
N ARG A 398 6.80 -22.49 -9.65
CA ARG A 398 7.37 -22.57 -8.30
C ARG A 398 8.28 -21.39 -7.99
N SER A 399 7.88 -20.63 -6.98
CA SER A 399 8.67 -19.53 -6.43
C SER A 399 9.81 -20.06 -5.59
N THR A 400 10.91 -19.33 -5.58
CA THR A 400 12.02 -19.62 -4.67
C THR A 400 11.62 -19.18 -3.26
N THR A 401 11.63 -20.11 -2.30
CA THR A 401 11.30 -19.77 -0.91
C THR A 401 12.47 -19.09 -0.24
N VAL A 402 12.26 -17.89 0.30
CA VAL A 402 13.26 -17.17 1.07
C VAL A 402 12.64 -16.63 2.36
N ASN A 403 12.94 -17.30 3.47
CA ASN A 403 12.46 -16.87 4.78
C ASN A 403 13.47 -15.93 5.41
N PHE A 404 13.00 -14.88 6.06
CA PHE A 404 13.81 -13.99 6.86
C PHE A 404 13.51 -14.20 8.33
N THR A 405 14.55 -14.37 9.12
CA THR A 405 14.49 -14.14 10.55
C THR A 405 15.05 -12.74 10.80
N LEU A 406 14.20 -11.82 11.22
CA LEU A 406 14.63 -10.52 11.70
C LEU A 406 14.82 -10.65 13.20
N HIS A 407 16.05 -10.48 13.65
CA HIS A 407 16.26 -10.34 15.07
C HIS A 407 15.65 -9.03 15.51
N THR A 408 14.88 -9.05 16.60
CA THR A 408 14.60 -7.82 17.32
C THR A 408 15.92 -7.08 17.48
N LEU A 409 15.86 -5.76 17.48
CA LEU A 409 17.00 -4.97 17.88
C LEU A 409 17.33 -5.42 19.32
N LYS A 410 18.22 -6.42 19.46
CA LYS A 410 18.68 -6.89 20.76
C LYS A 410 19.25 -5.65 21.42
N GLN A 411 18.61 -5.21 22.50
CA GLN A 411 19.37 -4.57 23.55
C GLN A 411 20.44 -5.58 23.91
N SER A 412 21.65 -5.32 23.46
CA SER A 412 22.80 -6.05 23.92
C SER A 412 22.77 -6.01 25.43
N SER A 413 22.76 -7.20 26.04
CA SER A 413 23.10 -7.39 27.46
C SER A 413 24.57 -7.05 27.75
N GLU A 414 25.27 -6.48 26.78
CA GLU A 414 26.31 -5.47 26.96
C GLU A 414 25.72 -4.11 26.55
N LEU A 415 25.19 -3.36 27.53
CA LEU A 415 24.69 -1.97 27.44
C LEU A 415 25.03 -1.22 26.12
N ILE A 416 24.20 -1.34 25.09
CA ILE A 416 24.16 -0.39 23.97
C ILE A 416 22.88 0.43 24.12
N ASP A 417 23.11 1.68 24.48
CA ASP A 417 22.18 2.77 24.78
C ASP A 417 21.28 3.07 23.56
N VAL A 418 20.08 2.47 23.50
CA VAL A 418 18.97 3.11 22.79
C VAL A 418 18.81 4.44 23.48
N ASP A 419 19.02 5.54 22.75
CA ASP A 419 18.93 6.87 23.32
C ASP A 419 17.47 7.22 23.65
N THR A 420 16.98 6.62 24.74
CA THR A 420 15.64 6.77 25.33
C THR A 420 15.37 8.19 25.81
N SER A 421 16.37 9.06 25.73
CA SER A 421 16.28 10.47 26.07
C SER A 421 15.55 11.30 25.01
N ASN A 422 15.53 10.87 23.73
CA ASN A 422 15.03 11.64 22.59
C ASN A 422 13.50 11.59 22.42
N VAL A 423 12.79 11.97 23.47
CA VAL A 423 11.34 11.81 23.61
C VAL A 423 10.61 13.14 23.86
N VAL A 424 11.36 14.25 23.85
CA VAL A 424 10.83 15.59 24.11
C VAL A 424 10.95 16.44 22.85
N ILE A 425 9.90 17.20 22.56
CA ILE A 425 9.89 18.21 21.50
C ILE A 425 9.48 19.54 22.08
N ASP A 426 9.97 20.63 21.50
CA ASP A 426 9.49 21.97 21.80
C ASP A 426 8.92 22.71 20.59
N LEU A 427 7.89 23.52 20.85
CA LEU A 427 7.01 24.06 19.82
C LEU A 427 6.64 25.53 20.07
N SER A 428 6.25 26.20 18.99
CA SER A 428 5.63 27.52 19.00
C SER A 428 4.57 27.63 17.89
N HIS A 429 3.87 28.76 17.80
CA HIS A 429 2.94 29.04 16.70
C HIS A 429 3.51 28.87 15.28
N TRP A 430 4.85 28.83 15.12
CA TRP A 430 5.50 28.59 13.82
C TRP A 430 5.41 27.15 13.33
N ASN A 431 5.27 26.18 14.23
CA ASN A 431 5.02 24.80 13.82
C ASN A 431 3.57 24.72 13.29
N VAL A 432 3.34 24.18 12.11
CA VAL A 432 2.00 24.07 11.50
C VAL A 432 1.59 22.62 11.34
N ASN A 433 0.29 22.33 11.29
CA ASN A 433 -0.27 20.99 11.10
C ASN A 433 0.16 19.96 12.18
N VAL A 434 0.21 20.39 13.45
CA VAL A 434 0.63 19.54 14.58
C VAL A 434 -0.46 18.52 14.92
N ASP A 435 -0.11 17.23 14.84
CA ASP A 435 -0.89 16.06 15.24
C ASP A 435 -0.18 15.36 16.41
N PHE A 436 -0.73 15.54 17.61
CA PHE A 436 -0.17 14.96 18.84
C PHE A 436 -0.42 13.46 18.99
N GLY A 437 -1.49 12.93 18.39
CA GLY A 437 -1.77 11.49 18.41
C GLY A 437 -0.71 10.74 17.59
N MET A 438 -0.39 11.28 16.42
CA MET A 438 0.69 10.75 15.59
C MET A 438 2.06 10.96 16.25
N ALA A 439 2.33 12.14 16.84
CA ALA A 439 3.58 12.38 17.57
C ALA A 439 3.78 11.39 18.73
N LYS A 440 2.73 11.13 19.52
CA LYS A 440 2.75 10.13 20.59
C LYS A 440 3.01 8.72 20.06
N SER A 441 2.31 8.33 18.99
CA SER A 441 2.52 7.02 18.35
C SER A 441 3.95 6.83 17.82
N ASN A 442 4.64 7.94 17.55
CA ASN A 442 6.03 7.97 17.08
C ASN A 442 7.06 8.10 18.21
N GLY A 443 6.65 8.00 19.48
CA GLY A 443 7.53 7.95 20.64
C GLY A 443 7.72 9.26 21.39
N THR A 444 7.05 10.36 21.01
CA THR A 444 7.04 11.58 21.81
C THR A 444 6.35 11.32 23.14
N VAL A 445 6.98 11.74 24.23
CA VAL A 445 6.48 11.61 25.61
C VAL A 445 6.12 12.96 26.21
N ALA A 446 6.88 14.02 25.89
CA ALA A 446 6.65 15.36 26.41
C ALA A 446 6.71 16.44 25.32
N VAL A 447 5.94 17.51 25.52
CA VAL A 447 5.89 18.69 24.65
C VAL A 447 6.11 19.94 25.49
N ILE A 448 7.09 20.76 25.15
CA ILE A 448 7.29 22.08 25.77
C ILE A 448 6.88 23.17 24.78
N HIS A 449 5.89 23.98 25.11
CA HIS A 449 5.34 24.96 24.17
C HIS A 449 5.55 26.40 24.62
N LYS A 450 5.85 27.31 23.69
CA LYS A 450 5.88 28.74 23.97
C LYS A 450 4.53 29.19 24.52
N ALA A 451 4.51 29.83 25.69
CA ALA A 451 3.30 30.42 26.24
C ALA A 451 3.27 31.93 26.02
N THR A 452 4.37 32.61 26.34
CA THR A 452 4.45 34.08 26.31
C THR A 452 5.83 34.58 25.90
N GLN A 453 5.91 35.86 25.53
CA GLN A 453 7.15 36.57 25.29
C GLN A 453 7.08 37.99 25.83
N GLY A 454 8.09 38.41 26.57
CA GLY A 454 8.13 39.74 27.17
C GLY A 454 6.92 39.99 28.08
N ILE A 455 6.49 41.24 28.18
CA ILE A 455 5.41 41.63 29.11
C ILE A 455 4.01 41.64 28.50
N ARG A 456 3.85 41.26 27.22
CA ARG A 456 2.56 41.40 26.51
C ARG A 456 2.22 40.25 25.57
N ASN A 457 3.21 39.62 24.94
CA ASN A 457 2.92 38.71 23.84
C ASN A 457 2.52 37.33 24.41
N ILE A 458 1.52 36.74 23.77
CA ILE A 458 1.00 35.41 24.04
C ILE A 458 1.13 34.61 22.74
N ASP A 459 1.54 33.35 22.83
CA ASP A 459 1.53 32.45 21.68
C ASP A 459 0.10 32.01 21.37
N SER A 460 -0.36 32.26 20.14
CA SER A 460 -1.74 32.04 19.71
C SER A 460 -2.15 30.57 19.71
N CYS A 461 -1.19 29.64 19.63
CA CYS A 461 -1.48 28.21 19.58
C CYS A 461 -1.41 27.52 20.95
N TYR A 462 -0.86 28.19 21.98
CA TYR A 462 -0.55 27.57 23.28
C TYR A 462 -1.75 26.85 23.91
N ARG A 463 -2.89 27.54 24.07
CA ARG A 463 -4.06 26.97 24.78
C ARG A 463 -4.65 25.78 24.04
N THR A 464 -4.87 25.91 22.74
CA THR A 464 -5.44 24.84 21.91
C THR A 464 -4.53 23.61 21.89
N ARG A 465 -3.21 23.82 21.82
CA ARG A 465 -2.25 22.71 21.80
C ARG A 465 -2.07 22.03 23.13
N ARG A 466 -2.15 22.78 24.24
CA ARG A 466 -2.16 22.20 25.59
C ARG A 466 -3.28 21.17 25.72
N ILE A 467 -4.51 21.59 25.39
CA ILE A 467 -5.69 20.71 25.46
C ILE A 467 -5.51 19.48 24.56
N ALA A 468 -5.01 19.67 23.33
CA ALA A 468 -4.81 18.57 22.39
C ALA A 468 -3.73 17.58 22.85
N ALA A 469 -2.59 18.07 23.39
CA ALA A 469 -1.51 17.21 23.86
C ALA A 469 -1.88 16.46 25.16
N GLU A 470 -2.53 17.15 26.10
CA GLU A 470 -3.02 16.55 27.35
C GLU A 470 -4.08 15.48 27.07
N LYS A 471 -4.97 15.69 26.08
CA LYS A 471 -5.94 14.68 25.64
C LYS A 471 -5.28 13.39 25.17
N GLU A 472 -4.14 13.50 24.49
CA GLU A 472 -3.34 12.34 24.08
C GLU A 472 -2.49 11.79 25.23
N GLY A 473 -2.48 12.40 26.41
CA GLY A 473 -1.69 11.95 27.57
C GLY A 473 -0.19 12.23 27.45
N LEU A 474 0.19 13.23 26.66
CA LEU A 474 1.56 13.75 26.61
C LEU A 474 1.83 14.64 27.83
N LEU A 475 3.05 14.60 28.34
CA LEU A 475 3.51 15.53 29.38
C LEU A 475 3.62 16.94 28.81
N TRP A 476 3.13 17.94 29.54
CA TRP A 476 3.04 19.32 29.04
C TRP A 476 4.02 20.25 29.73
N GLY A 477 4.72 21.08 28.96
CA GLY A 477 5.60 22.13 29.43
C GLY A 477 5.26 23.46 28.77
N ALA A 478 5.57 24.55 29.48
CA ALA A 478 5.37 25.90 29.02
C ALA A 478 6.67 26.69 29.14
N TYR A 479 7.04 27.42 28.08
CA TYR A 479 8.19 28.32 28.15
C TYR A 479 7.82 29.79 27.95
N HIS A 480 8.50 30.65 28.70
CA HIS A 480 8.50 32.10 28.53
C HIS A 480 9.72 32.55 27.73
N PHE A 481 9.54 33.30 26.65
CA PHE A 481 10.66 33.94 25.95
C PHE A 481 10.97 35.29 26.59
N GLY A 482 12.09 35.36 27.30
CA GLY A 482 12.51 36.52 28.07
C GLY A 482 12.92 37.72 27.20
N THR A 483 12.70 38.91 27.74
CA THR A 483 13.20 40.18 27.21
C THR A 483 13.80 41.01 28.34
N ASN A 484 14.72 41.92 28.04
CA ASN A 484 15.35 42.93 28.91
C ASN A 484 14.32 43.92 29.47
N THR A 485 13.39 43.40 30.25
CA THR A 485 12.36 44.10 31.00
C THR A 485 12.28 43.46 32.39
N ASN A 486 11.41 43.99 33.25
CA ASN A 486 11.32 43.54 34.63
C ASN A 486 10.94 42.04 34.72
N GLY A 487 11.78 41.24 35.39
CA GLY A 487 11.60 39.79 35.53
C GLY A 487 10.33 39.40 36.28
N VAL A 488 9.93 40.17 37.30
CA VAL A 488 8.70 39.94 38.08
C VAL A 488 7.46 40.14 37.22
N ILE A 489 7.43 41.19 36.39
CA ILE A 489 6.30 41.46 35.48
C ILE A 489 6.17 40.34 34.44
N GLN A 490 7.30 39.90 33.88
CA GLN A 490 7.33 38.79 32.92
C GLN A 490 6.87 37.46 33.56
N ALA A 491 7.27 37.19 34.81
CA ALA A 491 6.83 36.00 35.56
C ALA A 491 5.31 35.98 35.77
N ASN A 492 4.74 37.11 36.20
CA ASN A 492 3.28 37.23 36.37
C ASN A 492 2.54 37.07 35.03
N HIS A 493 3.03 37.69 33.95
CA HIS A 493 2.47 37.53 32.61
C HIS A 493 2.50 36.07 32.13
N PHE A 494 3.62 35.39 32.37
CA PHE A 494 3.77 33.98 32.06
C PHE A 494 2.78 33.11 32.84
N LEU A 495 2.70 33.25 34.16
CA LEU A 495 1.79 32.45 34.99
C LEU A 495 0.32 32.70 34.68
N ASN A 496 -0.06 33.94 34.38
CA ASN A 496 -1.42 34.28 33.94
C ASN A 496 -1.84 33.51 32.68
N GLN A 497 -0.89 33.27 31.77
CA GLN A 497 -1.16 32.51 30.55
C GLN A 497 -1.05 31.00 30.74
N VAL A 498 -0.15 30.52 31.60
CA VAL A 498 -0.01 29.09 31.91
C VAL A 498 -1.26 28.57 32.63
N GLY A 499 -1.80 29.34 33.57
CA GLY A 499 -2.94 28.92 34.38
C GLY A 499 -2.53 27.84 35.38
N ASN A 500 -3.15 26.65 35.31
CA ASN A 500 -2.84 25.55 36.22
C ASN A 500 -1.40 25.02 35.99
N THR A 501 -0.58 25.07 37.03
CA THR A 501 0.84 24.66 37.03
C THR A 501 1.10 23.28 37.64
N SER A 502 0.11 22.60 38.23
CA SER A 502 0.30 21.36 39.00
C SER A 502 0.90 20.17 38.23
N ALA A 503 0.77 20.15 36.90
CA ALA A 503 1.36 19.15 36.00
C ALA A 503 1.99 19.81 34.77
N THR A 504 2.56 21.01 34.94
CA THR A 504 3.19 21.77 33.85
C THR A 504 4.64 22.06 34.18
N LEU A 505 5.56 21.60 33.34
CA LEU A 505 6.95 22.01 33.41
C LEU A 505 7.07 23.51 33.06
N LEU A 506 7.74 24.30 33.90
CA LEU A 506 7.90 25.74 33.71
C LEU A 506 9.33 26.07 33.26
N VAL A 507 9.46 26.77 32.13
CA VAL A 507 10.76 27.09 31.52
C VAL A 507 10.89 28.59 31.25
N LEU A 508 12.07 29.15 31.51
CA LEU A 508 12.47 30.48 31.07
C LEU A 508 13.52 30.37 29.95
N ASN A 509 13.17 30.80 28.75
CA ASN A 509 14.08 30.97 27.62
C ASN A 509 14.78 32.34 27.74
N VAL A 510 16.11 32.35 27.82
CA VAL A 510 16.96 33.55 27.99
C VAL A 510 17.77 33.90 26.73
N GLU A 511 17.37 33.40 25.56
CA GLU A 511 18.05 33.68 24.30
C GLU A 511 17.86 35.15 23.84
N PRO A 512 18.87 35.72 23.15
CA PRO A 512 18.76 37.08 22.64
C PRO A 512 17.76 37.18 21.49
N TYR A 513 16.94 38.21 21.49
CA TYR A 513 16.08 38.56 20.36
C TYR A 513 16.30 40.02 19.93
N LYS A 514 16.87 40.26 18.74
CA LYS A 514 17.15 41.62 18.23
C LYS A 514 17.91 42.50 19.23
N ASN A 515 19.02 42.00 19.79
CA ASN A 515 19.84 42.63 20.83
C ASN A 515 19.14 42.83 22.20
N ASN A 516 17.97 42.21 22.40
CA ASN A 516 17.21 42.26 23.63
C ASN A 516 17.43 40.95 24.42
N ILE A 517 18.05 41.03 25.59
CA ILE A 517 18.42 39.87 26.42
C ILE A 517 18.26 40.21 27.91
N MET A 518 17.73 39.27 28.70
CA MET A 518 17.58 39.46 30.14
C MET A 518 18.92 39.54 30.87
N THR A 519 19.08 40.46 31.81
CA THR A 519 20.25 40.45 32.72
C THR A 519 20.15 39.26 33.69
N GLN A 520 21.27 38.82 34.26
CA GLN A 520 21.29 37.75 35.27
C GLN A 520 20.30 38.06 36.42
N LYS A 521 20.25 39.32 36.87
CA LYS A 521 19.32 39.76 37.92
C LYS A 521 17.85 39.62 37.49
N GLN A 522 17.50 39.99 36.27
CA GLN A 522 16.13 39.82 35.75
C GLN A 522 15.74 38.34 35.65
N VAL A 523 16.68 37.47 35.26
CA VAL A 523 16.47 36.01 35.21
C VAL A 523 16.20 35.46 36.60
N GLU A 524 17.02 35.84 37.59
CA GLU A 524 16.79 35.45 38.98
C GLU A 524 15.46 35.94 39.53
N ASP A 525 15.10 37.20 39.25
CA ASP A 525 13.84 37.79 39.70
C ASP A 525 12.64 37.02 39.12
N PHE A 526 12.69 36.67 37.83
CA PHE A 526 11.66 35.83 37.20
C PHE A 526 11.53 34.48 37.89
N ILE A 527 12.64 33.75 38.06
CA ILE A 527 12.65 32.39 38.61
C ILE A 527 12.14 32.39 40.05
N LYS A 528 12.64 33.33 40.87
CA LYS A 528 12.21 33.48 42.27
C LYS A 528 10.74 33.82 42.37
N THR A 529 10.22 34.70 41.51
CA THR A 529 8.78 35.01 41.49
C THR A 529 7.94 33.78 41.15
N VAL A 530 8.31 33.02 40.11
CA VAL A 530 7.56 31.80 39.74
C VAL A 530 7.59 30.75 40.84
N GLN A 531 8.77 30.50 41.43
CA GLN A 531 8.94 29.55 42.53
C GLN A 531 8.12 29.94 43.76
N ASN A 532 8.10 31.23 44.11
CA ASN A 532 7.33 31.72 45.25
C ASN A 532 5.81 31.59 45.04
N ILE A 533 5.30 31.73 43.81
CA ILE A 533 3.87 31.66 43.51
C ILE A 533 3.39 30.22 43.37
N THR A 534 4.18 29.36 42.72
CA THR A 534 3.74 28.03 42.27
C THR A 534 4.28 26.89 43.12
N ASN A 535 5.32 27.14 43.91
CA ASN A 535 6.14 26.13 44.57
C ASN A 535 6.82 25.13 43.60
N ASN A 536 6.77 25.39 42.29
CA ASN A 536 7.45 24.59 41.27
C ASN A 536 8.81 25.19 40.93
N PHE A 537 9.79 24.34 40.61
CA PHE A 537 11.05 24.82 40.05
C PHE A 537 10.85 25.35 38.62
N VAL A 538 11.78 26.19 38.16
CA VAL A 538 11.82 26.70 36.78
C VAL A 538 13.09 26.18 36.13
N MET A 539 13.01 25.71 34.90
CA MET A 539 14.17 25.35 34.09
C MET A 539 14.64 26.54 33.25
N ILE A 540 15.95 26.73 33.09
CA ILE A 540 16.50 27.75 32.19
C ILE A 540 16.83 27.12 30.85
N TYR A 541 16.43 27.77 29.76
CA TYR A 541 16.78 27.42 28.40
C TYR A 541 17.59 28.51 27.69
N ALA A 542 18.73 28.15 27.08
CA ALA A 542 19.43 28.96 26.09
C ALA A 542 20.60 28.21 25.41
N SER A 543 21.16 28.80 24.35
CA SER A 543 22.41 28.32 23.76
C SER A 543 23.62 28.41 24.71
N TYR A 544 24.62 27.55 24.48
CA TYR A 544 25.92 27.60 25.17
C TYR A 544 26.55 29.02 25.18
N ASN A 545 26.49 29.71 24.04
CA ASN A 545 27.10 31.03 23.88
C ASN A 545 26.43 32.10 24.73
N THR A 546 25.15 31.96 25.00
CA THR A 546 24.41 32.83 25.91
C THR A 546 24.77 32.48 27.36
N LEU A 547 24.65 31.20 27.73
CA LEU A 547 24.77 30.73 29.11
C LEU A 547 26.16 30.93 29.72
N LYS A 548 27.22 31.05 28.92
CA LYS A 548 28.57 31.36 29.44
C LYS A 548 28.64 32.68 30.22
N ASN A 549 27.66 33.55 30.06
CA ASN A 549 27.55 34.84 30.76
C ASN A 549 26.56 34.80 31.96
N TYR A 550 26.02 33.62 32.30
CA TYR A 550 25.07 33.41 33.39
C TYR A 550 25.65 32.41 34.39
N SER A 551 26.26 32.94 35.45
CA SER A 551 27.11 32.16 36.37
C SER A 551 26.92 32.54 37.84
N THR A 552 25.84 33.24 38.21
CA THR A 552 25.57 33.48 39.63
C THR A 552 25.36 32.15 40.37
N PRO A 553 25.72 32.06 41.68
CA PRO A 553 25.51 30.84 42.46
C PRO A 553 24.06 30.35 42.51
N PHE A 554 23.09 31.25 42.33
CA PHE A 554 21.68 30.91 42.22
C PHE A 554 21.38 30.24 40.88
N LEU A 555 21.80 30.85 39.77
CA LEU A 555 21.50 30.35 38.43
C LEU A 555 22.12 28.97 38.20
N LEU A 556 23.37 28.75 38.65
CA LEU A 556 24.08 27.47 38.50
C LEU A 556 23.40 26.28 39.21
N LYS A 557 22.45 26.52 40.12
CA LYS A 557 21.66 25.47 40.79
C LYS A 557 20.32 25.18 40.11
N THR A 558 19.95 25.99 39.13
CA THR A 558 18.68 25.85 38.40
C THR A 558 18.77 24.66 37.44
N PRO A 559 17.69 23.88 37.21
CA PRO A 559 17.65 22.91 36.13
C PRO A 559 17.98 23.53 34.76
N LEU A 560 18.84 22.87 33.98
CA LEU A 560 19.34 23.40 32.70
C LEU A 560 18.76 22.63 31.50
N TRP A 561 18.21 23.38 30.55
CA TRP A 561 17.94 22.96 29.18
C TRP A 561 18.88 23.70 28.25
N ILE A 562 19.80 23.00 27.58
CA ILE A 562 20.82 23.64 26.75
C ILE A 562 20.58 23.39 25.27
N ALA A 563 20.65 24.45 24.47
CA ALA A 563 20.69 24.35 23.01
C ALA A 563 22.13 24.26 22.51
N LEU A 564 22.48 23.14 21.89
CA LEU A 564 23.81 22.91 21.32
C LEU A 564 23.76 21.86 20.21
N TYR A 565 23.91 22.28 18.96
CA TYR A 565 23.75 21.40 17.79
C TYR A 565 25.05 20.69 17.36
N ASN A 566 25.96 20.46 18.31
CA ASN A 566 27.23 19.78 18.07
C ASN A 566 27.09 18.26 18.23
N THR A 567 28.10 17.52 17.79
CA THR A 567 28.14 16.05 17.95
C THR A 567 28.35 15.58 19.39
N GLN A 568 28.84 16.44 20.28
CA GLN A 568 29.05 16.17 21.69
C GLN A 568 28.55 17.34 22.54
N LEU A 569 27.88 17.01 23.65
CA LEU A 569 27.38 18.02 24.59
C LEU A 569 28.54 18.63 25.39
N LYS A 570 28.55 19.97 25.48
CA LYS A 570 29.48 20.74 26.29
C LYS A 570 28.70 21.69 27.19
N LEU A 571 28.96 21.67 28.51
CA LEU A 571 28.31 22.55 29.46
C LEU A 571 29.02 23.91 29.57
N PRO A 572 28.28 25.02 29.77
CA PRO A 572 28.86 26.34 29.99
C PRO A 572 29.64 26.39 31.31
N PRO A 573 30.61 27.34 31.47
CA PRO A 573 31.37 27.48 32.70
C PRO A 573 30.48 27.57 33.95
N GLY A 574 30.80 26.77 34.96
CA GLY A 574 30.07 26.72 36.24
C GLY A 574 28.88 25.75 36.28
N TRP A 575 28.39 25.29 35.13
CA TRP A 575 27.32 24.29 35.05
C TRP A 575 27.92 22.89 35.02
N ASP A 576 27.51 22.04 35.96
CA ASP A 576 27.99 20.65 36.09
C ASP A 576 26.92 19.60 35.72
N LYS A 577 25.66 20.03 35.58
CA LYS A 577 24.51 19.17 35.27
C LYS A 577 23.60 19.82 34.22
N TRP A 578 22.92 18.97 33.46
CA TRP A 578 21.87 19.34 32.52
C TRP A 578 20.70 18.37 32.66
N VAL A 579 19.51 18.84 32.29
CA VAL A 579 18.25 18.08 32.32
C VAL A 579 17.77 17.80 30.91
N LEU A 580 17.74 18.82 30.05
CA LEU A 580 17.39 18.69 28.65
C LEU A 580 18.51 19.20 27.74
N TRP A 581 18.70 18.55 26.60
CA TRP A 581 19.63 18.97 25.57
C TRP A 581 18.89 19.05 24.23
N GLN A 582 18.68 20.27 23.73
CA GLN A 582 18.22 20.50 22.39
C GLN A 582 19.39 20.27 21.43
N TYR A 583 19.36 19.12 20.77
CA TYR A 583 20.45 18.68 19.89
C TYR A 583 20.18 19.04 18.43
N THR A 584 18.97 19.48 18.10
CA THR A 584 18.56 19.93 16.76
C THR A 584 17.42 20.93 16.80
N ASP A 585 17.42 21.88 15.86
CA ASP A 585 16.31 22.83 15.57
C ASP A 585 15.40 22.36 14.41
N GLY A 586 15.50 21.08 14.07
CA GLY A 586 14.86 20.49 12.92
C GLY A 586 15.48 20.83 11.57
N LYS A 587 16.59 21.57 11.52
CA LYS A 587 17.40 21.80 10.30
C LYS A 587 18.88 21.55 10.52
N LYS A 588 19.40 21.89 11.70
CA LYS A 588 20.79 21.81 12.11
C LYS A 588 20.89 20.95 13.36
N GLY A 589 21.98 20.19 13.46
CA GLY A 589 22.25 19.33 14.59
C GLY A 589 22.15 17.86 14.24
N LEU A 590 22.18 17.01 15.28
CA LEU A 590 22.14 15.56 15.09
C LEU A 590 20.78 15.13 14.55
N TRP A 591 20.76 14.06 13.75
CA TRP A 591 19.53 13.38 13.39
C TRP A 591 18.94 12.66 14.61
N PRO A 592 17.61 12.49 14.68
CA PRO A 592 16.57 12.89 13.71
C PRO A 592 16.19 14.38 13.76
N HIS A 593 15.73 14.97 12.64
CA HIS A 593 15.33 16.39 12.54
C HIS A 593 13.82 16.66 12.62
N GLY A 594 13.01 15.62 12.74
CA GLY A 594 11.56 15.79 12.79
C GLY A 594 10.87 14.66 13.51
N VAL A 595 9.57 14.85 13.71
CA VAL A 595 8.67 13.89 14.33
C VAL A 595 7.44 13.74 13.43
N ASN A 596 7.01 12.50 13.20
CA ASN A 596 5.77 12.26 12.46
C ASN A 596 4.60 12.94 13.18
N GLY A 597 3.80 13.71 12.45
CA GLY A 597 2.73 14.53 13.01
C GLY A 597 3.13 15.97 13.32
N VAL A 598 4.42 16.27 13.40
CA VAL A 598 4.90 17.65 13.65
C VAL A 598 5.70 18.18 12.47
N GLY A 599 6.38 17.30 11.73
CA GLY A 599 7.33 17.68 10.70
C GLY A 599 8.70 18.01 11.29
N LEU A 600 9.43 18.93 10.66
CA LEU A 600 10.69 19.43 11.21
C LEU A 600 10.40 20.26 12.46
N CYS A 601 11.05 19.91 13.56
CA CYS A 601 10.88 20.59 14.84
C CYS A 601 12.13 20.46 15.70
N ASP A 602 12.18 21.29 16.72
CA ASP A 602 13.19 21.22 17.75
C ASP A 602 13.00 19.93 18.55
N ARG A 603 14.11 19.24 18.82
CA ARG A 603 14.10 17.96 19.56
C ARG A 603 15.11 17.95 20.68
N ASP A 604 14.67 17.39 21.80
CA ASP A 604 15.39 17.40 23.04
C ASP A 604 15.62 16.00 23.59
N LYS A 605 16.83 15.82 24.13
CA LYS A 605 17.23 14.66 24.91
C LYS A 605 17.02 14.96 26.39
N PHE A 606 16.46 14.03 27.14
CA PHE A 606 16.42 14.06 28.61
C PHE A 606 17.59 13.32 29.27
N ASN A 607 18.23 13.92 30.27
CA ASN A 607 19.31 13.29 31.01
C ASN A 607 18.80 12.24 32.02
N GLY A 608 18.29 11.12 31.52
CA GLY A 608 17.77 10.01 32.32
C GLY A 608 16.81 9.11 31.54
N SER A 609 16.19 8.15 32.25
CA SER A 609 15.16 7.27 31.68
C SER A 609 13.82 7.98 31.50
N ILE A 610 12.92 7.39 30.72
CA ILE A 610 11.54 7.88 30.55
C ILE A 610 10.79 7.94 31.89
N ASP A 611 11.02 7.00 32.81
CA ASP A 611 10.40 7.06 34.14
C ASP A 611 10.92 8.23 34.97
N LYS A 612 12.22 8.54 34.88
CA LYS A 612 12.81 9.73 35.51
C LYS A 612 12.28 11.02 34.87
N LEU A 613 12.04 11.01 33.57
CA LEU A 613 11.40 12.12 32.87
C LEU A 613 9.97 12.33 33.38
N ARG A 614 9.17 11.25 33.48
CA ARG A 614 7.80 11.31 34.02
C ARG A 614 7.75 11.75 35.47
N ALA A 615 8.74 11.38 36.29
CA ALA A 615 8.84 11.81 37.68
C ALA A 615 9.38 13.24 37.83
N PHE A 616 10.11 13.74 36.83
CA PHE A 616 10.61 15.10 36.81
C PHE A 616 9.52 16.11 36.41
N TRP A 617 8.60 15.70 35.53
CA TRP A 617 7.40 16.43 35.15
C TRP A 617 6.35 16.41 36.26
#